data_AF-A0A9D7P6X5-F1
#
_entry.id   AF-A0A9D7P6X5-F1
#
_cell.length_a   1.000
_cell.length_b   1.000
_cell.length_c   1.000
_cell.angle_alpha   90.00
_cell.angle_beta   90.00
_cell.angle_gamma   90.00
#
_symmetry.space_group_name_H-M   'P 1'
#
loop_
_entity.id
_entity.type
_entity.pdbx_description
1 polymer ?
#
loop_
_entity_poly.entity_id
_entity_poly.type
_entity_poly.pdbx_seq_one_letter_code
_entity_poly.pdbx_strand_id
1 'polypeptide(L)'
;MAHQLLQTELEKETDKILGCIHCGLCLPACPTYSQLGNENDSPRGRIYLMRSVAEGRLDASSETFNRHIDLCLGCRACETACPAGVHYGHLLEAARQTQMEVASNKSQGFHRKMLGLALRKVFPFPERLGIVFTFLKFVRSNPLTRWVLSSGLIRKISRQADFALSLLMTTRPKNNPHLTFHRGQNLIKTPASGNPNTRNVAVFTGCAHGRAFQTYQRCDKPRTRRQRLQPE
;
A
#
# COMPACT_ATOMS: atom_id res chain seq x y z
N MET A 1 -31.97 20.41 -6.32
CA MET A 1 -30.94 21.47 -6.24
C MET A 1 -29.76 20.99 -5.39
N ALA A 2 -28.91 20.10 -5.94
CA ALA A 2 -27.68 19.64 -5.29
C ALA A 2 -26.56 19.44 -6.32
N HIS A 3 -26.61 20.21 -7.41
CA HIS A 3 -25.83 19.97 -8.62
C HIS A 3 -24.62 20.90 -8.78
N GLN A 4 -24.18 21.59 -7.71
CA GLN A 4 -23.47 22.86 -7.92
C GLN A 4 -22.16 23.10 -7.17
N LEU A 5 -21.50 22.13 -6.52
CA LEU A 5 -20.24 22.44 -5.81
C LEU A 5 -19.15 21.36 -5.83
N LEU A 6 -19.09 20.51 -6.85
CA LEU A 6 -17.87 19.76 -7.15
C LEU A 6 -17.69 19.78 -8.65
N GLN A 7 -16.94 20.77 -9.15
CA GLN A 7 -16.27 20.67 -10.43
C GLN A 7 -15.31 19.49 -10.31
N THR A 8 -15.81 18.27 -10.54
CA THR A 8 -14.99 17.07 -10.39
C THR A 8 -13.84 17.15 -11.39
N GLU A 9 -12.64 16.70 -11.00
CA GLU A 9 -11.51 16.63 -11.95
C GLU A 9 -11.89 15.81 -13.20
N LEU A 10 -12.86 14.91 -13.05
CA LEU A 10 -13.50 14.17 -14.14
C LEU A 10 -14.18 15.03 -15.20
N GLU A 11 -14.87 16.11 -14.82
CA GLU A 11 -15.58 16.99 -15.76
C GLU A 11 -14.62 17.66 -16.73
N LYS A 12 -13.44 18.06 -16.25
CA LYS A 12 -12.37 18.62 -17.09
C LYS A 12 -11.86 17.61 -18.12
N GLU A 13 -11.98 16.33 -17.80
CA GLU A 13 -11.49 15.21 -18.58
C GLU A 13 -12.58 14.58 -19.47
N THR A 14 -13.76 15.20 -19.55
CA THR A 14 -14.91 14.68 -20.31
C THR A 14 -14.56 14.36 -21.76
N ASP A 15 -13.79 15.22 -22.44
CA ASP A 15 -13.38 14.98 -23.82
C ASP A 15 -12.57 13.70 -23.98
N LYS A 16 -11.69 13.40 -23.01
CA LYS A 16 -10.88 12.17 -23.01
C LYS A 16 -11.73 10.94 -22.68
N ILE A 17 -12.74 11.10 -21.81
CA ILE A 17 -13.72 10.04 -21.50
C ILE A 17 -14.55 9.69 -22.73
N LEU A 18 -14.97 10.70 -23.49
CA LEU A 18 -15.77 10.55 -24.71
C LEU A 18 -15.00 9.88 -25.86
N GLY A 19 -13.66 9.82 -25.78
CA GLY A 19 -12.83 9.05 -26.73
C GLY A 19 -13.08 7.55 -26.72
N CYS A 20 -13.74 7.01 -25.69
CA CYS A 20 -14.09 5.60 -25.63
C CYS A 20 -15.29 5.26 -26.53
N ILE A 21 -15.05 4.47 -27.58
CA ILE A 21 -16.09 3.97 -28.50
C ILE A 21 -16.83 2.71 -28.00
N HIS A 22 -16.59 2.30 -26.75
CA HIS A 22 -17.27 1.19 -26.09
C HIS A 22 -17.17 -0.21 -26.76
N CYS A 23 -16.12 -0.43 -27.57
CA CYS A 23 -15.93 -1.65 -28.38
C CYS A 23 -15.61 -2.94 -27.60
N GLY A 24 -15.07 -2.84 -26.37
CA GLY A 24 -14.77 -4.00 -25.52
C GLY A 24 -13.44 -4.71 -25.79
N LEU A 25 -12.55 -4.19 -26.65
CA LEU A 25 -11.23 -4.81 -26.88
C LEU A 25 -10.33 -4.80 -25.64
N CYS A 26 -10.57 -3.87 -24.70
CA CYS A 26 -9.81 -3.79 -23.46
C CYS A 26 -10.21 -4.83 -22.40
N LEU A 27 -11.30 -5.58 -22.60
CA LEU A 27 -11.81 -6.56 -21.63
C LEU A 27 -10.81 -7.69 -21.33
N PRO A 28 -10.33 -8.46 -22.33
CA PRO A 28 -9.38 -9.56 -22.07
C PRO A 28 -8.03 -9.08 -21.53
N ALA A 29 -7.66 -7.82 -21.81
CA ALA A 29 -6.41 -7.23 -21.30
C ALA A 29 -6.47 -6.87 -19.80
N CYS A 30 -7.67 -6.79 -19.21
CA CYS A 30 -7.85 -6.37 -17.83
C CYS A 30 -7.82 -7.57 -16.86
N PRO A 31 -6.84 -7.65 -15.93
CA PRO A 31 -6.76 -8.76 -14.99
C PRO A 31 -7.92 -8.78 -14.00
N THR A 32 -8.41 -7.61 -13.58
CA THR A 32 -9.55 -7.51 -12.65
C THR A 32 -10.83 -8.06 -13.30
N TYR A 33 -11.10 -7.70 -14.55
CA TYR A 33 -12.24 -8.24 -15.31
C TYR A 33 -12.09 -9.75 -15.53
N SER A 34 -10.90 -10.22 -15.92
CA SER A 34 -10.64 -11.65 -16.12
C SER A 34 -10.91 -12.49 -14.87
N GLN A 35 -10.72 -11.92 -13.67
CA GLN A 35 -10.95 -12.63 -12.41
C GLN A 35 -12.37 -12.50 -11.90
N LEU A 36 -13.00 -11.33 -12.03
CA LEU A 36 -14.32 -11.07 -11.46
C LEU A 36 -15.47 -11.31 -12.42
N GLY A 37 -15.23 -11.28 -13.74
CA GLY A 37 -16.26 -11.41 -14.78
C GLY A 37 -17.29 -10.28 -14.83
N ASN A 38 -17.18 -9.27 -13.96
CA ASN A 38 -18.09 -8.14 -13.89
C ASN A 38 -17.64 -7.03 -14.83
N GLU A 39 -18.48 -6.67 -15.80
CA GLU A 39 -18.17 -5.62 -16.78
C GLU A 39 -17.86 -4.27 -16.14
N ASN A 40 -18.47 -3.93 -15.01
CA ASN A 40 -18.19 -2.68 -14.29
C ASN A 40 -16.77 -2.65 -13.72
N ASP A 41 -16.14 -3.81 -13.54
CA ASP A 41 -14.74 -3.94 -13.14
C ASP A 41 -13.75 -3.88 -14.31
N SER A 42 -14.26 -3.82 -15.54
CA SER A 42 -13.47 -3.68 -16.75
C SER A 42 -13.05 -2.22 -17.02
N PRO A 43 -12.01 -1.96 -17.83
CA PRO A 43 -11.60 -0.61 -18.19
C PRO A 43 -12.73 0.15 -18.88
N ARG A 44 -13.50 -0.54 -19.74
CA ARG A 44 -14.65 0.02 -20.44
C ARG A 44 -15.77 0.38 -19.48
N GLY A 45 -16.16 -0.55 -18.61
CA GLY A 45 -17.22 -0.30 -17.62
C GLY A 45 -16.84 0.83 -16.67
N ARG A 46 -15.56 0.93 -16.28
CA ARG A 46 -15.05 2.04 -15.45
C ARG A 46 -15.11 3.38 -16.18
N ILE A 47 -14.74 3.44 -17.46
CA ILE A 47 -14.90 4.67 -18.25
C ILE A 47 -16.39 5.06 -18.34
N TYR A 48 -17.30 4.08 -18.46
CA TYR A 48 -18.73 4.35 -18.45
C TYR A 48 -19.22 4.90 -17.09
N LEU A 49 -18.72 4.35 -15.98
CA LEU A 49 -19.00 4.88 -14.64
C LEU A 49 -18.43 6.30 -14.46
N MET A 50 -17.20 6.55 -14.92
CA MET A 50 -16.59 7.88 -14.94
C MET A 50 -17.47 8.86 -15.72
N ARG A 51 -17.86 8.50 -16.95
CA ARG A 51 -18.77 9.30 -17.77
C ARG A 51 -20.08 9.61 -17.06
N SER A 52 -20.67 8.60 -16.40
CA SER A 52 -21.92 8.77 -15.66
C SER A 52 -21.78 9.77 -14.52
N VAL A 53 -20.62 9.82 -13.85
CA VAL A 53 -20.32 10.83 -12.83
C VAL A 53 -20.13 12.21 -13.46
N ALA A 54 -19.35 12.32 -14.54
CA ALA A 54 -19.11 13.59 -15.24
C ALA A 54 -20.39 14.20 -15.83
N GLU A 55 -21.33 13.36 -16.32
CA GLU A 55 -22.62 13.79 -16.84
C GLU A 55 -23.69 14.00 -15.72
N GLY A 56 -23.33 13.82 -14.45
CA GLY A 56 -24.23 14.00 -13.32
C GLY A 56 -25.32 12.92 -13.16
N ARG A 57 -25.23 11.82 -13.91
CA ARG A 57 -26.17 10.69 -13.81
C ARG A 57 -25.86 9.76 -12.63
N LEU A 58 -24.62 9.80 -12.14
CA LEU A 58 -24.16 9.03 -10.99
C LEU A 58 -23.46 9.94 -9.99
N ASP A 59 -23.80 9.82 -8.71
CA ASP A 59 -23.12 10.58 -7.67
C ASP A 59 -21.70 10.04 -7.45
N ALA A 60 -20.70 10.93 -7.39
CA ALA A 60 -19.30 10.58 -7.15
C ALA A 60 -19.07 9.90 -5.79
N SER A 61 -19.98 10.11 -4.82
CA SER A 61 -19.99 9.44 -3.53
C SER A 61 -20.65 8.05 -3.54
N SER A 62 -21.19 7.61 -4.69
CA SER A 62 -21.85 6.31 -4.79
C SER A 62 -20.89 5.16 -4.49
N GLU A 63 -21.37 4.17 -3.74
CA GLU A 63 -20.59 2.98 -3.42
C GLU A 63 -20.21 2.20 -4.68
N THR A 64 -21.11 2.16 -5.68
CA THR A 64 -20.87 1.51 -6.97
C THR A 64 -19.68 2.12 -7.70
N PHE A 65 -19.63 3.45 -7.84
CA PHE A 65 -18.49 4.13 -8.47
C PHE A 65 -17.21 3.84 -7.69
N ASN A 66 -17.25 4.00 -6.36
CA ASN A 66 -16.06 3.86 -5.53
C ASN A 66 -15.48 2.44 -5.55
N ARG A 67 -16.32 1.43 -5.28
CA ARG A 67 -15.92 0.01 -5.31
C ARG A 67 -15.39 -0.40 -6.67
N HIS A 68 -16.13 0.00 -7.71
CA HIS A 68 -15.70 0.27 -9.07
C HIS A 68 -14.22 0.59 -9.14
N ILE A 69 -13.92 1.89 -9.09
CA ILE A 69 -12.61 2.48 -9.31
C ILE A 69 -11.51 1.87 -8.41
N ASP A 70 -11.80 1.56 -7.14
CA ASP A 70 -10.82 1.04 -6.17
C ASP A 70 -10.26 -0.34 -6.55
N LEU A 71 -11.04 -1.18 -7.24
CA LEU A 71 -10.58 -2.49 -7.72
C LEU A 71 -9.60 -2.41 -8.90
N CYS A 72 -9.36 -1.21 -9.47
CA CYS A 72 -8.37 -1.03 -10.52
C CYS A 72 -6.95 -1.08 -9.94
N LEU A 73 -6.13 -2.00 -10.44
CA LEU A 73 -4.71 -2.09 -10.05
C LEU A 73 -3.85 -0.96 -10.65
N GLY A 74 -4.34 -0.24 -11.66
CA GLY A 74 -3.57 0.79 -12.36
C GLY A 74 -2.45 0.22 -13.25
N CYS A 75 -2.56 -1.02 -13.73
CA CYS A 75 -1.53 -1.67 -14.56
C CYS A 75 -1.44 -1.14 -16.01
N ARG A 76 -2.48 -0.41 -16.48
CA ARG A 76 -2.55 0.23 -17.81
C ARG A 76 -2.43 -0.71 -19.02
N ALA A 77 -2.55 -2.02 -18.83
CA ALA A 77 -2.59 -3.00 -19.93
C ALA A 77 -3.73 -2.76 -20.93
N CYS A 78 -4.80 -2.08 -20.52
CA CYS A 78 -5.91 -1.71 -21.38
C CYS A 78 -5.59 -0.62 -22.41
N GLU A 79 -4.56 0.21 -22.18
CA GLU A 79 -4.21 1.30 -23.10
C GLU A 79 -3.62 0.74 -24.40
N THR A 80 -2.74 -0.27 -24.31
CA THR A 80 -2.13 -0.90 -25.49
C THR A 80 -3.13 -1.69 -26.33
N ALA A 81 -4.20 -2.19 -25.71
CA ALA A 81 -5.29 -2.89 -26.39
C ALA A 81 -6.34 -1.94 -27.00
N CYS A 82 -6.29 -0.63 -26.68
CA CYS A 82 -7.33 0.32 -27.09
C CYS A 82 -7.05 0.86 -28.50
N PRO A 83 -7.89 0.57 -29.51
CA PRO A 83 -7.71 1.12 -30.85
C PRO A 83 -7.98 2.63 -30.92
N ALA A 84 -8.77 3.16 -29.97
CA ALA A 84 -9.07 4.58 -29.86
C ALA A 84 -7.99 5.37 -29.10
N GLY A 85 -6.96 4.71 -28.57
CA GLY A 85 -5.86 5.38 -27.88
C GLY A 85 -6.23 6.07 -26.57
N VAL A 86 -7.28 5.61 -25.88
CA VAL A 86 -7.74 6.23 -24.62
C VAL A 86 -6.66 6.12 -23.55
N HIS A 87 -6.22 7.27 -23.02
CA HIS A 87 -5.25 7.36 -21.92
C HIS A 87 -5.89 7.03 -20.57
N TYR A 88 -6.23 5.75 -20.38
CA TYR A 88 -6.98 5.27 -19.22
C TYR A 88 -6.33 5.62 -17.87
N GLY A 89 -5.00 5.59 -17.77
CA GLY A 89 -4.28 5.95 -16.55
C GLY A 89 -4.56 7.38 -16.09
N HIS A 90 -4.69 8.33 -17.03
CA HIS A 90 -5.04 9.71 -16.71
C HIS A 90 -6.46 9.81 -16.13
N LEU A 91 -7.41 9.11 -16.76
CA LEU A 91 -8.80 9.05 -16.30
C LEU A 91 -8.92 8.38 -14.93
N LEU A 92 -8.12 7.35 -14.67
CA LEU A 92 -8.10 6.67 -13.38
C LEU A 92 -7.62 7.60 -12.25
N GLU A 93 -6.58 8.39 -12.49
CA GLU A 93 -6.09 9.35 -11.50
C GLU A 93 -7.09 10.48 -11.24
N ALA A 94 -7.73 11.02 -12.29
CA ALA A 94 -8.83 11.98 -12.14
C ALA A 94 -10.01 11.39 -11.34
N ALA A 95 -10.34 10.12 -11.58
CA ALA A 95 -11.36 9.41 -10.82
C ALA A 95 -10.99 9.30 -9.33
N ARG A 96 -9.77 8.85 -9.03
CA ARG A 96 -9.28 8.74 -7.65
C ARG A 96 -9.20 10.07 -6.93
N GLN A 97 -8.79 11.14 -7.63
CA GLN A 97 -8.80 12.49 -7.08
C GLN A 97 -10.24 12.90 -6.70
N THR A 98 -11.20 12.64 -7.59
CA THR A 98 -12.62 12.90 -7.32
C THR A 98 -13.11 12.11 -6.09
N GLN A 99 -12.73 10.83 -5.95
CA GLN A 99 -13.05 10.04 -4.76
C GLN A 99 -12.45 10.64 -3.48
N MET A 100 -11.21 11.13 -3.56
CA MET A 100 -10.51 11.76 -2.42
C MET A 100 -11.17 13.07 -1.99
N GLU A 101 -11.56 13.92 -2.94
CA GLU A 101 -12.26 15.18 -2.67
C GLU A 101 -13.60 14.92 -1.97
N VAL A 102 -14.40 14.00 -2.49
CA VAL A 102 -15.67 13.59 -1.88
C VAL A 102 -15.45 12.96 -0.49
N ALA A 103 -14.43 12.12 -0.33
CA ALA A 103 -14.09 11.52 0.95
C ALA A 103 -13.60 12.57 1.98
N SER A 104 -12.97 13.65 1.54
CA SER A 104 -12.52 14.74 2.41
C SER A 104 -13.68 15.60 2.92
N ASN A 105 -14.75 15.74 2.14
CA ASN A 105 -15.95 16.47 2.51
C ASN A 105 -16.85 15.71 3.51
N LYS A 106 -16.79 14.37 3.52
CA LYS A 106 -17.46 13.58 4.56
C LYS A 106 -16.76 13.80 5.91
N SER A 107 -17.53 13.91 7.00
CA SER A 107 -16.99 14.11 8.35
C SER A 107 -16.02 12.99 8.73
N GLN A 108 -14.73 13.25 8.60
CA GLN A 108 -13.69 12.26 8.91
C GLN A 108 -13.66 12.06 10.43
N GLY A 109 -13.96 10.83 10.87
CA GLY A 109 -13.87 10.45 12.29
C GLY A 109 -12.48 10.77 12.85
N PHE A 110 -12.40 11.03 14.15
CA PHE A 110 -11.17 11.46 14.84
C PHE A 110 -9.96 10.58 14.49
N HIS A 111 -10.14 9.26 14.38
CA HIS A 111 -9.10 8.31 14.00
C HIS A 111 -8.47 8.58 12.63
N ARG A 112 -9.26 8.95 11.61
CA ARG A 112 -8.74 9.26 10.27
C ARG A 112 -7.95 10.57 10.26
N LYS A 113 -8.41 11.59 10.99
CA LYS A 113 -7.67 12.84 11.18
C LYS A 113 -6.34 12.60 11.91
N MET A 114 -6.37 11.78 12.96
CA MET A 114 -5.17 11.37 13.69
C MET A 114 -4.18 10.61 12.79
N LEU A 115 -4.67 9.66 11.98
CA LEU A 115 -3.85 8.92 11.03
C LEU A 115 -3.25 9.84 9.96
N GLY A 116 -4.05 10.73 9.36
CA GLY A 116 -3.54 11.71 8.39
C GLY A 116 -2.49 12.64 8.99
N LEU A 117 -2.67 13.05 10.25
CA LEU A 117 -1.68 13.84 10.98
C LEU A 117 -0.42 13.05 11.30
N ALA A 118 -0.53 11.77 11.66
CA ALA A 118 0.61 10.88 11.85
C ALA A 118 1.38 10.67 10.53
N LEU A 119 0.69 10.41 9.43
CA LEU A 119 1.30 10.24 8.11
C LEU A 119 1.97 11.52 7.61
N ARG A 120 1.46 12.71 7.93
CA ARG A 120 2.06 13.99 7.52
C ARG A 120 3.18 14.48 8.46
N LYS A 121 3.06 14.27 9.78
CA LYS A 121 4.00 14.84 10.77
C LYS A 121 5.00 13.84 11.35
N VAL A 122 4.72 12.54 11.32
CA VAL A 122 5.57 11.49 11.90
C VAL A 122 6.33 10.73 10.81
N PHE A 123 5.65 10.29 9.75
CA PHE A 123 6.25 9.47 8.70
C PHE A 123 7.38 10.14 7.90
N PRO A 124 7.29 11.44 7.51
CA PRO A 124 8.32 12.09 6.69
C PRO A 124 9.57 12.48 7.48
N PHE A 125 9.50 12.49 8.83
CA PHE A 125 10.57 12.98 9.69
C PHE A 125 11.25 11.80 10.43
N PRO A 126 12.49 11.43 10.05
CA PRO A 126 13.13 10.20 10.54
C PRO A 126 13.39 10.20 12.05
N GLU A 127 13.62 11.37 12.66
CA GLU A 127 13.83 11.49 14.11
C GLU A 127 12.57 11.19 14.91
N ARG A 128 11.44 11.79 14.51
CA ARG A 128 10.12 11.56 15.14
C ARG A 128 9.70 10.10 15.02
N LEU A 129 9.91 9.54 13.83
CA LEU A 129 9.66 8.12 13.57
C LEU A 129 10.51 7.21 14.48
N GLY A 130 11.77 7.58 14.73
CA GLY A 130 12.66 6.88 15.66
C GLY A 130 12.17 6.88 17.11
N ILE A 131 11.62 7.99 17.59
CA ILE A 131 11.01 8.09 18.93
C ILE A 131 9.80 7.18 19.03
N VAL A 132 8.91 7.22 18.03
CA VAL A 132 7.72 6.37 17.96
C VAL A 132 8.10 4.88 17.94
N PHE A 133 9.09 4.49 17.13
CA PHE A 133 9.57 3.09 17.13
C PHE A 133 10.22 2.68 18.45
N THR A 134 10.91 3.59 19.15
CA THR A 134 11.48 3.31 20.47
C THR A 134 10.39 3.07 21.51
N PHE A 135 9.32 3.89 21.49
CA PHE A 135 8.14 3.66 22.31
C PHE A 135 7.46 2.33 21.98
N LEU A 136 7.24 2.04 20.70
CA LEU A 136 6.67 0.76 20.25
C LEU A 136 7.53 -0.44 20.68
N LYS A 137 8.87 -0.31 20.67
CA LYS A 137 9.80 -1.32 21.17
C LYS A 137 9.60 -1.53 22.67
N PHE A 138 9.43 -0.46 23.45
CA PHE A 138 9.16 -0.54 24.89
C PHE A 138 7.84 -1.27 25.18
N VAL A 139 6.75 -0.86 24.50
CA VAL A 139 5.43 -1.50 24.56
C VAL A 139 5.54 -3.00 24.25
N ARG A 140 6.30 -3.36 23.21
CA ARG A 140 6.55 -4.75 22.82
C ARG A 140 7.40 -5.55 23.81
N SER A 141 8.34 -4.90 24.51
CA SER A 141 9.20 -5.57 25.50
C SER A 141 8.53 -5.79 26.85
N ASN A 142 7.50 -5.00 27.16
CA ASN A 142 6.82 -5.05 28.45
C ASN A 142 5.97 -6.34 28.58
N PRO A 143 6.18 -7.20 29.60
CA PRO A 143 5.37 -8.41 29.81
C PRO A 143 3.88 -8.13 30.02
N LEU A 144 3.53 -6.93 30.50
CA LEU A 144 2.15 -6.49 30.69
C LEU A 144 1.34 -6.51 29.38
N THR A 145 1.95 -6.17 28.23
CA THR A 145 1.20 -6.16 26.96
C THR A 145 0.80 -7.56 26.50
N ARG A 146 1.61 -8.58 26.83
CA ARG A 146 1.28 -9.99 26.59
C ARG A 146 0.11 -10.44 27.47
N TRP A 147 0.12 -10.02 28.73
CA TRP A 147 -0.99 -10.30 29.65
C TRP A 147 -2.29 -9.64 29.19
N VAL A 148 -2.22 -8.38 28.76
CA VAL A 148 -3.39 -7.65 28.26
C VAL A 148 -3.97 -8.31 26.99
N LEU A 149 -3.13 -8.79 26.07
CA LEU A 149 -3.57 -9.60 24.91
C LEU A 149 -4.22 -10.92 25.35
N SER A 150 -3.60 -11.66 26.29
CA SER A 150 -4.15 -12.94 26.77
C SER A 150 -5.43 -12.80 27.57
N SER A 151 -5.65 -11.64 28.22
CA SER A 151 -6.85 -11.35 29.00
C SER A 151 -8.10 -11.15 28.13
N GLY A 152 -7.93 -10.93 26.81
CA GLY A 152 -9.03 -10.66 25.89
C GLY A 152 -9.78 -9.35 26.16
N LEU A 153 -9.30 -8.52 27.08
CA LEU A 153 -9.93 -7.26 27.48
C LEU A 153 -9.92 -6.22 26.36
N ILE A 154 -8.80 -6.14 25.62
CA ILE A 154 -8.69 -5.24 24.44
C ILE A 154 -9.67 -5.65 23.35
N ARG A 155 -9.89 -6.95 23.13
CA ARG A 155 -10.85 -7.45 22.13
C ARG A 155 -12.29 -7.00 22.40
N LYS A 156 -12.65 -6.79 23.68
CA LYS A 156 -13.96 -6.22 24.08
C LYS A 156 -14.03 -4.71 23.87
N ILE A 157 -12.92 -3.99 24.00
CA ILE A 157 -12.86 -2.53 23.86
C ILE A 157 -12.78 -2.09 22.38
N SER A 158 -11.96 -2.77 21.58
CA SER A 158 -11.81 -2.51 20.15
C SER A 158 -11.10 -3.67 19.45
N ARG A 159 -11.80 -4.27 18.47
CA ARG A 159 -11.21 -5.30 17.59
C ARG A 159 -10.00 -4.77 16.80
N GLN A 160 -10.02 -3.49 16.45
CA GLN A 160 -8.94 -2.85 15.69
C GLN A 160 -7.67 -2.69 16.55
N ALA A 161 -7.82 -2.36 17.83
CA ALA A 161 -6.68 -2.26 18.76
C ALA A 161 -6.05 -3.63 19.04
N ASP A 162 -6.86 -4.68 19.16
CA ASP A 162 -6.38 -6.07 19.31
C ASP A 162 -5.56 -6.52 18.09
N PHE A 163 -6.09 -6.28 16.88
CA PHE A 163 -5.38 -6.57 15.64
C PHE A 163 -4.07 -5.78 15.51
N ALA A 164 -4.08 -4.47 15.82
CA ALA A 164 -2.88 -3.65 15.75
C ALA A 164 -1.81 -4.11 16.76
N LEU A 165 -2.21 -4.47 17.98
CA LEU A 165 -1.29 -4.92 19.01
C LEU A 165 -0.74 -6.33 18.72
N SER A 166 -1.55 -7.24 18.18
CA SER A 166 -1.07 -8.55 17.73
C SER A 166 -0.07 -8.43 16.58
N LEU A 167 -0.34 -7.57 15.59
CA LEU A 167 0.61 -7.24 14.52
C LEU A 167 1.91 -6.61 15.05
N LEU A 168 1.83 -5.79 16.09
CA LEU A 168 3.03 -5.26 16.74
C LEU A 168 3.83 -6.37 17.42
N MET A 169 3.18 -7.34 18.07
CA MET A 169 3.86 -8.43 18.77
C MET A 169 4.55 -9.42 17.82
N THR A 170 4.05 -9.63 16.60
CA THR A 170 4.73 -10.48 15.61
C THR A 170 6.08 -9.90 15.16
N THR A 171 6.31 -8.60 15.33
CA THR A 171 7.62 -7.95 15.08
C THR A 171 8.64 -8.14 16.23
N ARG A 172 8.32 -8.90 17.28
CA ARG A 172 9.24 -9.15 18.40
C ARG A 172 10.42 -9.99 17.90
N PRO A 173 11.68 -9.52 18.05
CA PRO A 173 12.83 -10.30 17.69
C PRO A 173 12.83 -11.55 18.55
N LYS A 174 12.95 -12.70 17.89
CA LYS A 174 13.25 -13.94 18.58
C LYS A 174 14.65 -13.76 19.20
N ASN A 175 14.75 -13.89 20.52
CA ASN A 175 16.03 -13.80 21.23
C ASN A 175 16.91 -14.97 20.77
N ASN A 176 17.64 -14.77 19.68
CA ASN A 176 18.68 -15.68 19.24
C ASN A 176 19.99 -15.16 19.84
N PRO A 177 20.67 -15.90 20.73
CA PRO A 177 21.89 -15.45 21.42
C PRO A 177 23.07 -15.13 20.48
N HIS A 178 22.93 -15.36 19.17
CA HIS A 178 23.92 -15.04 18.13
C HIS A 178 23.74 -13.67 17.44
N LEU A 179 22.76 -12.86 17.84
CA LEU A 179 22.50 -11.53 17.26
C LEU A 179 23.00 -10.42 18.20
N THR A 180 24.29 -10.11 18.14
CA THR A 180 24.88 -8.94 18.80
C THR A 180 24.50 -7.64 18.10
N PHE A 181 24.07 -6.67 18.89
CA PHE A 181 23.59 -5.34 18.51
C PHE A 181 24.78 -4.40 18.25
N HIS A 182 25.07 -4.07 16.99
CA HIS A 182 26.00 -2.98 16.67
C HIS A 182 25.22 -1.68 16.49
N ARG A 183 25.29 -0.83 17.53
CA ARG A 183 24.76 0.53 17.50
C ARG A 183 25.68 1.38 16.63
N GLY A 184 25.13 1.85 15.51
CA GLY A 184 25.62 3.01 14.77
C GLY A 184 27.08 2.96 14.33
N GLN A 185 27.30 2.56 13.09
CA GLN A 185 28.24 3.23 12.20
C GLN A 185 27.95 2.77 10.77
N ASN A 186 28.04 3.72 9.84
CA ASN A 186 27.84 3.54 8.42
C ASN A 186 28.56 2.30 7.88
N LEU A 187 27.92 1.62 6.92
CA LEU A 187 28.41 0.45 6.20
C LEU A 187 28.55 -0.82 7.06
N ILE A 188 27.52 -1.67 7.00
CA ILE A 188 27.68 -3.08 7.34
C ILE A 188 28.65 -3.68 6.30
N LYS A 189 29.95 -3.67 6.59
CA LYS A 189 30.93 -4.49 5.87
C LYS A 189 30.72 -5.93 6.31
N THR A 190 29.90 -6.69 5.60
CA THR A 190 29.88 -8.16 5.75
C THR A 190 31.21 -8.70 5.20
N PRO A 191 32.07 -9.33 6.01
CA PRO A 191 33.28 -9.95 5.49
C PRO A 191 32.89 -11.09 4.54
N ALA A 192 33.39 -11.01 3.32
CA ALA A 192 33.24 -12.01 2.28
C ALA A 192 33.64 -13.39 2.78
N SER A 193 32.71 -14.33 2.77
CA SER A 193 33.02 -15.74 3.03
C SER A 193 33.70 -16.34 1.80
N GLY A 194 35.03 -16.27 1.75
CA GLY A 194 35.88 -17.29 1.09
C GLY A 194 36.03 -17.24 -0.43
N ASN A 195 35.64 -16.19 -1.15
CA ASN A 195 35.96 -16.03 -2.57
C ASN A 195 36.78 -14.74 -2.80
N PRO A 196 37.98 -14.79 -3.41
CA PRO A 196 38.79 -13.60 -3.68
C PRO A 196 38.15 -12.59 -4.63
N ASN A 197 37.04 -12.94 -5.29
CA ASN A 197 36.33 -12.07 -6.23
C ASN A 197 35.03 -11.49 -5.62
N THR A 198 35.13 -10.85 -4.46
CA THR A 198 33.97 -10.20 -3.82
C THR A 198 33.88 -8.73 -4.17
N ARG A 199 32.81 -8.38 -4.88
CA ARG A 199 32.43 -6.98 -5.12
C ARG A 199 31.66 -6.48 -3.91
N ASN A 200 32.00 -5.29 -3.43
CA ASN A 200 31.24 -4.61 -2.39
C ASN A 200 29.82 -4.34 -2.90
N VAL A 201 28.80 -4.88 -2.21
CA VAL A 201 27.40 -4.57 -2.48
C VAL A 201 26.92 -3.63 -1.38
N ALA A 202 26.47 -2.44 -1.76
CA ALA A 202 25.76 -1.53 -0.88
C ALA A 202 24.26 -1.79 -0.98
N VAL A 203 23.57 -1.93 0.15
CA VAL A 203 22.12 -2.06 0.21
C VAL A 203 21.53 -0.77 0.73
N PHE A 204 20.56 -0.20 0.01
CA PHE A 204 19.85 1.00 0.45
C PHE A 204 18.83 0.63 1.53
N THR A 205 19.19 0.82 2.79
CA THR A 205 18.31 0.57 3.94
C THR A 205 17.49 1.83 4.19
N GLY A 206 16.41 2.03 3.42
CA GLY A 206 15.55 3.21 3.54
C GLY A 206 15.10 3.49 5.00
N CYS A 207 14.66 4.73 5.29
CA CYS A 207 14.45 5.24 6.66
C CYS A 207 13.63 4.32 7.59
N ALA A 208 12.52 3.76 7.09
CA ALA A 208 11.68 2.85 7.87
C ALA A 208 12.39 1.51 8.13
N HIS A 209 13.05 0.97 7.12
CA HIS A 209 13.71 -0.34 7.20
C HIS A 209 14.97 -0.28 8.07
N GLY A 210 15.80 0.76 7.92
CA GLY A 210 17.01 0.97 8.70
C GLY A 210 16.77 1.25 10.20
N ARG A 211 15.58 1.76 10.57
CA ARG A 211 15.21 2.00 11.98
C ARG A 211 14.37 0.87 12.60
N ALA A 212 13.42 0.29 11.87
CA ALA A 212 12.52 -0.73 12.41
C ALA A 212 13.10 -2.15 12.38
N PHE A 213 13.96 -2.46 11.39
CA PHE A 213 14.46 -3.81 11.12
C PHE A 213 15.99 -3.92 11.16
N GLN A 214 16.67 -2.97 11.81
CA GLN A 214 18.13 -2.95 11.93
C GLN A 214 18.70 -4.27 12.48
N THR A 215 17.94 -4.99 13.32
CA THR A 215 18.33 -6.30 13.88
C THR A 215 18.07 -7.50 12.98
N TYR A 216 17.29 -7.37 11.91
CA TYR A 216 16.96 -8.44 10.96
C TYR A 216 17.81 -8.41 9.70
N GLN A 217 18.50 -7.30 9.42
CA GLN A 217 19.42 -7.16 8.29
C GLN A 217 20.76 -7.84 8.58
N ARG A 218 20.76 -9.18 8.61
CA ARG A 218 21.92 -9.94 8.16
C ARG A 218 21.51 -10.62 6.87
N CYS A 219 22.32 -10.48 5.82
CA CYS A 219 22.40 -11.51 4.80
C CYS A 219 22.75 -12.80 5.53
N ASP A 220 21.79 -13.71 5.66
CA ASP A 220 22.06 -15.06 6.14
C ASP A 220 23.22 -15.59 5.29
N LYS A 221 24.32 -15.98 5.96
CA LYS A 221 25.32 -16.84 5.34
C LYS A 221 24.54 -18.02 4.75
N PRO A 222 24.68 -18.39 3.47
CA PRO A 222 24.16 -19.65 3.02
C PRO A 222 24.80 -20.72 3.90
N ARG A 223 23.99 -21.42 4.69
CA ARG A 223 24.37 -22.71 5.27
C ARG A 223 24.80 -23.55 4.06
N THR A 224 26.10 -23.81 3.95
CA THR A 224 26.67 -24.73 2.98
C THR A 224 26.18 -26.14 3.29
N ARG A 225 24.93 -26.44 2.90
CA ARG A 225 24.47 -27.82 2.73
C ARG A 225 24.84 -28.16 1.29
N ARG A 226 25.96 -28.88 1.13
CA ARG A 226 26.38 -29.47 -0.15
C ARG A 226 25.23 -30.33 -0.69
N GLN A 227 24.38 -29.77 -1.55
CA GLN A 227 23.59 -30.57 -2.49
C GLN A 227 24.51 -30.81 -3.68
N ARG A 228 25.01 -32.06 -3.79
CA ARG A 228 25.57 -32.58 -5.04
C ARG A 228 24.44 -32.52 -6.07
N LEU A 229 24.60 -31.69 -7.09
CA LEU A 229 23.89 -31.86 -8.35
C LEU A 229 24.59 -33.02 -9.08
N GLN A 230 23.84 -34.09 -9.36
CA GLN A 230 24.25 -35.11 -10.32
C GLN A 230 24.10 -34.52 -11.74
N PRO A 231 25.02 -34.81 -12.67
CA PRO A 231 24.88 -34.44 -14.06
C PRO A 231 23.95 -35.42 -14.77
N GLU A 232 23.01 -34.89 -15.55
CA GLU A 232 22.47 -35.54 -16.75
C GLU A 232 23.01 -34.80 -17.97
#